data_AF-A0A9E2UET4-F1
#
_entry.id   AF-A0A9E2UET4-F1
#
_cell.length_a   1.000
_cell.length_b   1.000
_cell.length_c   1.000
_cell.angle_alpha   90.00
_cell.angle_beta   90.00
_cell.angle_gamma   90.00
#
_symmetry.space_group_name_H-M   'P 1'
#
loop_
_entity.id
_entity.type
_entity.pdbx_description
1 polymer ?
#
loop_
_entity_poly.entity_id
_entity_poly.type
_entity_poly.pdbx_seq_one_letter_code
_entity_poly.pdbx_strand_id
1 'polypeptide(L)'
;MKSAVLLACTLPAGASLAQVSPGVVDKLQACSALLGIERVECLDRVANELGPRRTSPQQPQTPKRPLVTEWVVSETTSPLDYSPVAIAISMPTDSEADFRLSIRCRGGRSELVILSNAGFTRRPEDYAFSYSIEDAGPIGLPLALAATGPGLALKADPAGFLDSLPRDGNVTLRLNLPNGAVQARYRIDQLKAVSARMAPACHWPQQPVQPDGGSVPSIPQRRP
;
A
#
# COMPACT_ATOMS: atom_id res chain seq x y z
N MET A 1 -34.62 52.37 36.88
CA MET A 1 -33.18 52.02 36.89
C MET A 1 -33.08 50.59 36.41
N LYS A 2 -32.59 50.36 35.19
CA LYS A 2 -32.53 49.04 34.55
C LYS A 2 -31.06 48.60 34.53
N SER A 3 -30.72 47.57 35.30
CA SER A 3 -29.38 46.97 35.30
C SER A 3 -29.24 45.97 34.17
N ALA A 4 -28.30 46.21 33.26
CA ALA A 4 -27.88 45.26 32.24
C ALA A 4 -26.71 44.42 32.80
N VAL A 5 -26.90 43.11 32.90
CA VAL A 5 -25.87 42.14 33.28
C VAL A 5 -25.16 41.71 31.99
N LEU A 6 -23.88 42.05 31.86
CA LEU A 6 -23.01 41.55 30.78
C LEU A 6 -22.40 40.21 31.24
N LEU A 7 -22.84 39.12 30.63
CA LEU A 7 -22.19 37.81 30.75
C LEU A 7 -20.96 37.78 29.83
N ALA A 8 -19.77 37.84 30.41
CA ALA A 8 -18.52 37.58 29.69
C ALA A 8 -18.34 36.06 29.54
N CYS A 9 -18.42 35.57 28.31
CA CYS A 9 -18.17 34.16 27.98
C CYS A 9 -16.68 34.00 27.62
N THR A 10 -15.84 33.61 28.58
CA THR A 10 -14.43 33.26 28.32
C THR A 10 -14.32 31.79 27.94
N LEU A 11 -14.15 31.51 26.66
CA LEU A 11 -13.78 30.19 26.14
C LEU A 11 -12.24 30.04 26.22
N PRO A 12 -11.68 29.09 26.98
CA PRO A 12 -10.26 28.77 26.87
C PRO A 12 -10.01 28.04 25.54
N ALA A 13 -9.40 28.74 24.59
CA ALA A 13 -8.81 28.12 23.41
C ALA A 13 -7.58 27.32 23.86
N GLY A 14 -7.74 26.01 24.00
CA GLY A 14 -6.62 25.07 24.14
C GLY A 14 -5.87 24.96 22.83
N ALA A 15 -5.02 25.93 22.51
CA ALA A 15 -4.06 25.83 21.43
C ALA A 15 -2.85 25.00 21.93
N SER A 16 -2.88 23.70 21.72
CA SER A 16 -1.66 22.88 21.75
C SER A 16 -0.82 23.23 20.52
N LEU A 17 -0.03 24.30 20.61
CA LEU A 17 1.08 24.51 19.69
C LEU A 17 2.17 23.51 20.06
N ALA A 18 2.38 22.52 19.19
CA ALA A 18 3.58 21.69 19.22
C ALA A 18 4.78 22.63 19.08
N GLN A 19 5.50 22.87 20.18
CA GLN A 19 6.71 23.69 20.19
C GLN A 19 7.80 22.94 19.43
N VAL A 20 7.86 23.11 18.11
CA VAL A 20 9.07 22.84 17.34
C VAL A 20 10.06 23.92 17.75
N SER A 21 11.18 23.53 18.33
CA SER A 21 12.23 24.47 18.73
C SER A 21 12.60 25.33 17.51
N PRO A 22 12.62 26.68 17.63
CA PRO A 22 12.77 27.59 16.49
C PRO A 22 14.00 27.27 15.63
N GLY A 23 15.10 26.82 16.24
CA GLY A 23 16.32 26.45 15.53
C GLY A 23 16.23 25.22 14.62
N VAL A 24 15.20 24.37 14.73
CA VAL A 24 15.03 23.22 13.81
C VAL A 24 14.44 23.69 12.48
N VAL A 25 13.47 24.60 12.53
CA VAL A 25 12.84 25.16 11.32
C VAL A 25 13.86 25.98 10.54
N ASP A 26 14.69 26.76 11.24
CA ASP A 26 15.77 27.53 10.61
C ASP A 26 16.80 26.64 9.90
N LYS A 27 17.16 25.49 10.50
CA LYS A 27 18.06 24.50 9.90
C LYS A 27 17.45 23.84 8.66
N LEU A 28 16.17 23.48 8.70
CA LEU A 28 15.46 22.91 7.55
C LEU A 28 15.39 23.91 6.40
N GLN A 29 15.12 25.18 6.71
CA GLN A 29 15.09 26.25 5.72
C GLN A 29 16.48 26.50 5.10
N ALA A 30 17.55 26.46 5.90
CA ALA A 30 18.92 26.53 5.40
C ALA A 30 19.26 25.35 4.46
N CYS A 31 18.89 24.11 4.83
CA CYS A 31 19.09 22.95 3.95
C CYS A 31 18.32 23.08 2.63
N SER A 32 17.12 23.68 2.65
CA SER A 32 16.29 23.86 1.45
C SER A 32 16.94 24.76 0.38
N ALA A 33 17.86 25.64 0.78
CA ALA A 33 18.60 26.52 -0.13
C ALA A 33 19.73 25.82 -0.90
N LEU A 34 20.17 24.63 -0.48
CA LEU A 34 21.19 23.83 -1.18
C LEU A 34 20.60 23.13 -2.40
N LEU A 35 21.41 22.64 -3.33
CA LEU A 35 20.96 21.90 -4.52
C LEU A 35 21.49 20.46 -4.54
N GLY A 36 20.80 19.57 -5.26
CA GLY A 36 21.29 18.22 -5.52
C GLY A 36 21.52 17.38 -4.26
N ILE A 37 22.66 16.67 -4.22
CA ILE A 37 23.02 15.71 -3.16
C ILE A 37 23.31 16.42 -1.83
N GLU A 38 23.87 17.63 -1.87
CA GLU A 38 24.20 18.40 -0.66
C GLU A 38 22.96 18.75 0.17
N ARG A 39 21.83 19.01 -0.50
CA ARG A 39 20.52 19.19 0.16
C ARG A 39 20.13 17.93 0.92
N VAL A 40 20.30 16.76 0.31
CA VAL A 40 19.89 15.48 0.90
C VAL A 40 20.74 15.16 2.13
N GLU A 41 22.06 15.34 2.04
CA GLU A 41 22.97 15.13 3.17
C GLU A 41 22.70 16.10 4.34
N CYS A 42 22.37 17.36 4.04
CA CYS A 42 22.00 18.36 5.05
C CYS A 42 20.73 17.95 5.79
N LEU A 43 19.68 17.56 5.05
CA LEU A 43 18.42 17.13 5.63
C LEU A 43 18.58 15.86 6.49
N ASP A 44 19.39 14.91 6.05
CA ASP A 44 19.65 13.68 6.80
C ASP A 44 20.38 13.97 8.13
N ARG A 45 21.32 14.91 8.13
CA ARG A 45 21.99 15.36 9.35
C ARG A 45 21.00 15.99 10.34
N VAL A 46 20.10 16.87 9.87
CA VAL A 46 19.07 17.50 10.71
C VAL A 46 18.10 16.44 11.26
N ALA A 47 17.71 15.45 10.46
CA ALA A 47 16.85 14.35 10.90
C ALA A 47 17.51 13.50 12.01
N ASN A 48 18.80 13.23 11.89
CA ASN A 48 19.56 12.50 12.90
C ASN A 48 19.76 13.30 14.20
N GLU A 49 19.91 14.63 14.12
CA GLU A 49 19.96 15.51 15.30
C GLU A 49 18.65 15.54 16.10
N LEU A 50 17.52 15.34 15.42
CA LEU A 50 16.22 15.28 16.10
C LEU A 50 16.05 14.01 16.94
N GLY A 51 16.82 12.95 16.64
CA GLY A 51 16.85 11.69 17.37
C GLY A 51 15.47 11.04 17.60
N PRO A 52 15.40 9.84 18.20
CA PRO A 52 14.14 9.29 18.68
C PRO A 52 13.76 9.98 20.00
N ARG A 53 13.14 11.16 19.94
CA ARG A 53 12.54 11.78 21.13
C ARG A 53 11.28 11.02 21.53
N ARG A 54 11.42 10.02 22.42
CA ARG A 54 10.32 9.46 23.20
C ARG A 54 9.73 10.56 24.09
N THR A 55 8.49 10.94 23.78
CA THR A 55 7.36 11.31 24.65
C THR A 55 6.48 12.28 23.87
N SER A 56 5.57 11.74 23.06
CA SER A 56 4.37 12.46 22.65
C SER A 56 3.19 11.79 23.38
N PRO A 57 2.27 12.54 23.99
CA PRO A 57 1.05 11.96 24.58
C PRO A 57 0.23 11.33 23.46
N GLN A 58 0.26 10.00 23.43
CA GLN A 58 -0.72 9.08 22.86
C GLN A 58 -1.69 9.71 21.85
N GLN A 59 -1.22 9.91 20.63
CA GLN A 59 -2.11 10.02 19.47
C GLN A 59 -2.86 8.67 19.38
N PRO A 60 -4.20 8.67 19.14
CA PRO A 60 -4.97 7.44 19.05
C PRO A 60 -4.27 6.48 18.10
N GLN A 61 -3.91 5.31 18.62
CA GLN A 61 -3.20 4.28 17.88
C GLN A 61 -4.04 3.91 16.67
N THR A 62 -3.63 4.38 15.49
CA THR A 62 -4.00 3.73 14.25
C THR A 62 -3.61 2.24 14.36
N PRO A 63 -4.43 1.30 13.88
CA PRO A 63 -4.23 -0.11 14.14
C PRO A 63 -2.84 -0.57 13.71
N LYS A 64 -2.13 -1.18 14.67
CA LYS A 64 -1.01 -2.13 14.54
C LYS A 64 -0.28 -2.08 13.18
N ARG A 65 0.92 -1.46 13.20
CA ARG A 65 1.99 -1.64 12.20
C ARG A 65 1.96 -3.08 11.66
N PRO A 66 1.82 -3.30 10.34
CA PRO A 66 1.90 -4.66 9.82
C PRO A 66 3.26 -5.24 10.18
N LEU A 67 3.33 -6.57 10.33
CA LEU A 67 4.58 -7.31 10.22
C LEU A 67 5.40 -6.74 9.06
N VAL A 68 6.73 -6.85 9.13
CA VAL A 68 7.58 -6.60 7.95
C VAL A 68 7.21 -7.63 6.89
N THR A 69 6.13 -7.36 6.16
CA THR A 69 5.70 -8.08 4.98
C THR A 69 6.51 -7.55 3.82
N GLU A 70 6.76 -8.40 2.83
CA GLU A 70 7.37 -8.07 1.53
C GLU A 70 6.51 -7.07 0.73
N TRP A 71 5.57 -6.40 1.37
CA TRP A 71 4.53 -5.56 0.81
C TRP A 71 4.28 -4.38 1.74
N VAL A 72 4.25 -3.20 1.16
CA VAL A 72 3.81 -1.96 1.80
C VAL A 72 2.46 -1.61 1.22
N VAL A 73 1.43 -1.52 2.06
CA VAL A 73 0.07 -1.11 1.67
C VAL A 73 -0.23 0.25 2.30
N SER A 74 -0.54 1.21 1.43
CA SER A 74 -0.95 2.57 1.77
C SER A 74 -2.43 2.76 1.41
N GLU A 75 -3.20 3.27 2.36
CA GLU A 75 -4.64 3.51 2.23
C GLU A 75 -4.89 4.98 2.53
N THR A 76 -5.52 5.68 1.60
CA THR A 76 -5.80 7.11 1.69
C THR A 76 -7.18 7.44 1.12
N THR A 77 -7.62 8.65 1.34
CA THR A 77 -8.83 9.20 0.74
C THR A 77 -8.42 10.35 -0.17
N SER A 78 -8.87 10.32 -1.42
CA SER A 78 -8.56 11.36 -2.40
C SER A 78 -9.15 12.71 -1.94
N PRO A 79 -8.35 13.79 -1.88
CA PRO A 79 -8.83 15.08 -1.38
C PRO A 79 -9.77 15.80 -2.36
N LEU A 80 -9.79 15.38 -3.63
CA LEU A 80 -10.60 16.02 -4.68
C LEU A 80 -12.04 15.53 -4.72
N ASP A 81 -12.23 14.22 -4.52
CA ASP A 81 -13.50 13.52 -4.73
C ASP A 81 -13.89 12.60 -3.57
N TYR A 82 -13.10 12.58 -2.49
CA TYR A 82 -13.29 11.73 -1.32
C TYR A 82 -13.37 10.22 -1.63
N SER A 83 -12.91 9.79 -2.82
CA SER A 83 -12.87 8.38 -3.17
C SER A 83 -11.78 7.65 -2.37
N PRO A 84 -12.01 6.39 -1.95
CA PRO A 84 -10.97 5.58 -1.34
C PRO A 84 -9.88 5.27 -2.37
N VAL A 85 -8.64 5.28 -1.89
CA VAL A 85 -7.43 4.97 -2.66
C VAL A 85 -6.62 3.97 -1.84
N ALA A 86 -6.24 2.85 -2.46
CA ALA A 86 -5.30 1.92 -1.85
C ALA A 86 -4.21 1.55 -2.85
N ILE A 87 -2.96 1.51 -2.37
CA ILE A 87 -1.79 1.16 -3.15
C ILE A 87 -0.98 0.16 -2.34
N ALA A 88 -0.81 -1.05 -2.89
CA ALA A 88 0.20 -1.99 -2.43
C ALA A 88 1.41 -1.96 -3.36
N ILE A 89 2.60 -2.02 -2.78
CA ILE A 89 3.86 -2.13 -3.51
C ILE A 89 4.68 -3.23 -2.85
N SER A 90 5.15 -4.17 -3.66
CA SER A 90 6.09 -5.19 -3.19
C SER A 90 7.45 -4.55 -2.89
N MET A 91 8.07 -5.00 -1.83
CA MET A 91 9.48 -4.76 -1.56
C MET A 91 10.29 -5.82 -2.31
N PRO A 92 11.44 -5.47 -2.90
CA PRO A 92 12.29 -6.45 -3.54
C PRO A 92 12.81 -7.42 -2.46
N THR A 93 12.47 -8.69 -2.61
CA THR A 93 12.96 -9.80 -1.77
C THR A 93 14.28 -10.35 -2.28
N ASP A 94 14.52 -10.16 -3.58
CA ASP A 94 15.71 -10.56 -4.31
C ASP A 94 16.29 -9.34 -5.02
N SER A 95 17.59 -9.09 -4.86
CA SER A 95 18.29 -7.99 -5.52
C SER A 95 18.37 -8.16 -7.04
N GLU A 96 18.15 -9.36 -7.56
CA GLU A 96 18.17 -9.65 -9.00
C GLU A 96 16.86 -9.28 -9.72
N ALA A 97 15.78 -9.05 -8.97
CA ALA A 97 14.50 -8.64 -9.55
C ALA A 97 14.52 -7.14 -9.93
N ASP A 98 14.76 -6.84 -11.21
CA ASP A 98 14.74 -5.47 -11.75
C ASP A 98 13.35 -4.82 -11.80
N PHE A 99 12.31 -5.57 -11.43
CA PHE A 99 10.94 -5.08 -11.38
C PHE A 99 10.21 -5.46 -10.09
N ARG A 100 9.22 -4.65 -9.73
CA ARG A 100 8.33 -4.83 -8.58
C ARG A 100 6.87 -4.85 -9.03
N LEU A 101 6.03 -5.56 -8.29
CA LEU A 101 4.59 -5.54 -8.46
C LEU A 101 3.95 -4.44 -7.59
N SER A 102 2.98 -3.72 -8.16
CA SER A 102 2.14 -2.76 -7.46
C SER A 102 0.67 -3.04 -7.78
N ILE A 103 -0.17 -3.05 -6.75
CA ILE A 103 -1.62 -3.13 -6.90
C ILE A 103 -2.15 -1.75 -6.56
N ARG A 104 -2.97 -1.17 -7.42
CA ARG A 104 -3.53 0.16 -7.23
C ARG A 104 -5.03 0.09 -7.36
N CYS A 105 -5.75 0.80 -6.51
CA CYS A 105 -7.15 1.05 -6.74
C CYS A 105 -7.54 2.47 -6.34
N ARG A 106 -8.49 3.01 -7.09
CA ARG A 106 -9.11 4.30 -6.81
C ARG A 106 -10.57 4.26 -7.26
N GLY A 107 -11.48 4.60 -6.37
CA GLY A 107 -12.92 4.66 -6.70
C GLY A 107 -13.45 3.34 -7.28
N GLY A 108 -12.97 2.20 -6.78
CA GLY A 108 -13.38 0.86 -7.23
C GLY A 108 -12.73 0.38 -8.54
N ARG A 109 -11.96 1.22 -9.24
CA ARG A 109 -11.14 0.76 -10.36
C ARG A 109 -9.81 0.25 -9.84
N SER A 110 -9.42 -0.94 -10.26
CA SER A 110 -8.16 -1.55 -9.86
C SER A 110 -7.25 -1.86 -11.04
N GLU A 111 -5.95 -1.75 -10.80
CA GLU A 111 -4.89 -2.10 -11.76
C GLU A 111 -3.81 -2.91 -11.05
N LEU A 112 -3.31 -3.95 -11.72
CA LEU A 112 -2.11 -4.67 -11.33
C LEU A 112 -0.97 -4.21 -12.23
N VAL A 113 0.04 -3.57 -11.64
CA VAL A 113 1.06 -2.79 -12.35
C VAL A 113 2.45 -3.35 -12.06
N ILE A 114 3.22 -3.53 -13.12
CA ILE A 114 4.66 -3.84 -13.08
C ILE A 114 5.42 -2.50 -13.07
N LEU A 115 6.32 -2.35 -12.11
CA LEU A 115 7.21 -1.20 -11.97
C LEU A 115 8.65 -1.65 -12.22
N SER A 116 9.35 -0.97 -13.13
CA SER A 116 10.78 -1.21 -13.38
C SER A 116 11.61 -0.09 -12.74
N ASN A 117 12.77 -0.44 -12.17
CA ASN A 117 13.72 0.58 -11.68
C ASN A 117 14.27 1.46 -12.81
N ALA A 118 14.50 0.88 -13.99
CA ALA A 118 14.96 1.59 -15.19
C ALA A 118 13.82 2.24 -15.99
N GLY A 119 12.56 1.98 -15.61
CA GLY A 119 11.38 2.37 -16.37
C GLY A 119 11.15 1.52 -17.63
N PHE A 120 10.06 1.83 -18.33
CA PHE A 120 9.72 1.23 -19.62
C PHE A 120 9.85 2.29 -20.71
N THR A 121 10.70 2.04 -21.70
CA THR A 121 11.02 3.01 -22.77
C THR A 121 10.37 2.64 -24.11
N ARG A 122 9.83 1.42 -24.22
CA ARG A 122 9.21 0.89 -25.43
C ARG A 122 7.70 0.73 -25.26
N ARG A 123 7.03 0.27 -26.31
CA ARG A 123 5.59 0.06 -26.26
C ARG A 123 5.27 -1.18 -25.42
N PRO A 124 4.10 -1.27 -24.77
CA PRO A 124 3.72 -2.45 -23.98
C PRO A 124 3.82 -3.76 -24.75
N GLU A 125 3.58 -3.75 -26.06
CA GLU A 125 3.62 -4.91 -26.94
C GLU A 125 5.04 -5.46 -27.16
N ASP A 126 6.07 -4.65 -26.88
CA ASP A 126 7.47 -5.06 -26.92
C ASP A 126 7.89 -5.84 -25.66
N TYR A 127 6.98 -6.00 -24.69
CA TYR A 127 7.17 -6.74 -23.46
C TYR A 127 6.16 -7.89 -23.37
N ALA A 128 6.60 -9.04 -22.86
CA ALA A 128 5.70 -10.17 -22.63
C ALA A 128 5.76 -10.61 -21.17
N PHE A 129 4.60 -10.63 -20.51
CA PHE A 129 4.46 -11.08 -19.14
C PHE A 129 3.86 -12.48 -19.07
N SER A 130 4.40 -13.31 -18.20
CA SER A 130 3.78 -14.58 -17.81
C SER A 130 3.93 -14.84 -16.32
N TYR A 131 3.05 -15.68 -15.78
CA TYR A 131 3.18 -16.19 -14.42
C TYR A 131 3.13 -17.72 -14.41
N SER A 132 3.83 -18.35 -13.49
CA SER A 132 3.69 -19.77 -13.19
C SER A 132 3.51 -19.98 -11.69
N ILE A 133 2.75 -21.01 -11.33
CA ILE A 133 2.58 -21.43 -9.95
C ILE A 133 3.46 -22.65 -9.77
N GLU A 134 4.48 -22.54 -8.92
CA GLU A 134 5.48 -23.60 -8.71
C GLU A 134 6.03 -24.12 -10.04
N ASP A 135 5.92 -25.44 -10.29
CA ASP A 135 6.42 -26.12 -11.49
C ASP A 135 5.37 -26.22 -12.62
N ALA A 136 4.23 -25.52 -12.50
CA ALA A 136 3.25 -25.46 -13.56
C ALA A 136 3.76 -24.66 -14.77
N GLY A 137 3.20 -24.93 -15.95
CA GLY A 137 3.53 -24.20 -17.18
C GLY A 137 3.22 -22.70 -17.07
N PRO A 138 4.01 -21.82 -17.70
CA PRO A 138 3.78 -20.38 -17.65
C PRO A 138 2.53 -19.98 -18.42
N ILE A 139 1.71 -19.12 -17.80
CA ILE A 139 0.49 -18.55 -18.38
C ILE A 139 0.78 -17.09 -18.74
N GLY A 140 0.65 -16.74 -20.02
CA GLY A 140 0.86 -15.39 -20.52
C GLY A 140 -0.33 -14.47 -20.21
N LEU A 141 -0.04 -13.22 -19.81
CA LEU A 141 -1.06 -12.19 -19.67
C LEU A 141 -0.68 -10.95 -20.51
N PRO A 142 -1.65 -10.37 -21.23
CA PRO A 142 -1.37 -9.19 -22.03
C PRO A 142 -1.09 -7.97 -21.15
N LEU A 143 -0.24 -7.07 -21.66
CA LEU A 143 0.14 -5.82 -20.99
C LEU A 143 -0.47 -4.61 -21.70
N ALA A 144 -0.62 -3.52 -20.95
CA ALA A 144 -0.95 -2.18 -21.43
C ALA A 144 -0.15 -1.14 -20.64
N LEU A 145 -0.18 0.12 -21.06
CA LEU A 145 0.26 1.21 -20.20
C LEU A 145 -0.67 1.32 -18.99
N ALA A 146 -0.10 1.53 -17.80
CA ALA A 146 -0.91 1.81 -16.62
C ALA A 146 -1.73 3.10 -16.83
N ALA A 147 -3.02 3.05 -16.50
CA ALA A 147 -3.90 4.22 -16.60
C ALA A 147 -3.55 5.26 -15.52
N THR A 148 -2.95 4.82 -14.42
CA THR A 148 -2.58 5.67 -13.29
C THR A 148 -1.09 5.51 -12.96
N GLY A 149 -0.30 6.54 -13.24
CA GLY A 149 1.12 6.60 -12.88
C GLY A 149 2.04 5.77 -13.79
N PRO A 150 3.33 5.59 -13.41
CA PRO A 150 4.28 4.85 -14.22
C PRO A 150 4.04 3.34 -14.11
N GLY A 151 4.43 2.62 -15.16
CA GLY A 151 4.46 1.15 -15.21
C GLY A 151 3.64 0.55 -16.35
N LEU A 152 3.70 -0.78 -16.45
CA LEU A 152 2.86 -1.57 -17.35
C LEU A 152 1.77 -2.25 -16.54
N ALA A 153 0.51 -2.06 -16.92
CA ALA A 153 -0.62 -2.75 -16.31
C ALA A 153 -0.88 -4.09 -16.99
N LEU A 154 -1.17 -5.12 -16.21
CA LEU A 154 -1.73 -6.36 -16.74
C LEU A 154 -3.17 -6.11 -17.16
N LYS A 155 -3.53 -6.56 -18.36
CA LYS A 155 -4.91 -6.50 -18.87
C LYS A 155 -5.73 -7.66 -18.27
N ALA A 156 -5.86 -7.66 -16.96
CA ALA A 156 -6.64 -8.62 -16.18
C ALA A 156 -7.36 -7.89 -15.03
N ASP A 157 -8.46 -8.46 -14.54
CA ASP A 157 -9.06 -8.01 -13.29
C ASP A 157 -8.15 -8.39 -12.11
N PRO A 158 -7.60 -7.43 -11.33
CA PRO A 158 -6.71 -7.76 -10.23
C PRO A 158 -7.37 -8.61 -9.15
N ALA A 159 -8.66 -8.40 -8.86
CA ALA A 159 -9.38 -9.15 -7.84
C ALA A 159 -9.51 -10.62 -8.27
N GLY A 160 -10.05 -10.87 -9.47
CA GLY A 160 -10.18 -12.20 -10.04
C GLY A 160 -8.85 -12.91 -10.26
N PHE A 161 -7.81 -12.21 -10.72
CA PHE A 161 -6.47 -12.79 -10.86
C PHE A 161 -5.93 -13.26 -9.51
N LEU A 162 -5.95 -12.40 -8.49
CA LEU A 162 -5.48 -12.76 -7.15
C LEU A 162 -6.34 -13.86 -6.52
N ASP A 163 -7.64 -13.90 -6.81
CA ASP A 163 -8.54 -14.95 -6.32
C ASP A 163 -8.25 -16.31 -6.98
N SER A 164 -7.90 -16.33 -8.26
CA SER A 164 -7.57 -17.56 -8.99
C SER A 164 -6.29 -18.26 -8.53
N LEU A 165 -5.41 -17.56 -7.80
CA LEU A 165 -4.23 -18.17 -7.21
C LEU A 165 -4.64 -19.15 -6.10
N PRO A 166 -3.89 -20.25 -5.89
CA PRO A 166 -4.12 -21.18 -4.79
C PRO A 166 -3.97 -20.50 -3.42
N ARG A 167 -4.21 -21.26 -2.34
CA ARG A 167 -4.15 -20.72 -0.97
C ARG A 167 -2.73 -20.37 -0.54
N ASP A 168 -1.77 -21.21 -0.92
CA ASP A 168 -0.37 -21.15 -0.53
C ASP A 168 0.54 -21.57 -1.69
N GLY A 169 1.85 -21.56 -1.47
CA GLY A 169 2.87 -21.81 -2.48
C GLY A 169 3.51 -20.52 -3.01
N ASN A 170 4.16 -20.62 -4.17
CA ASN A 170 4.87 -19.52 -4.80
C ASN A 170 4.37 -19.27 -6.22
N VAL A 171 4.24 -17.99 -6.56
CA VAL A 171 4.03 -17.55 -7.94
C VAL A 171 5.32 -16.92 -8.45
N THR A 172 5.78 -17.40 -9.59
CA THR A 172 6.90 -16.81 -10.33
C THR A 172 6.34 -15.94 -11.42
N LEU A 173 6.65 -14.65 -11.39
CA LEU A 173 6.30 -13.69 -12.42
C LEU A 173 7.52 -13.51 -13.32
N ARG A 174 7.34 -13.63 -14.62
CA ARG A 174 8.40 -13.46 -15.61
C ARG A 174 8.03 -12.33 -16.56
N LEU A 175 8.96 -11.42 -16.75
CA LEU A 175 8.87 -10.34 -17.71
C LEU A 175 9.96 -10.52 -18.76
N ASN A 176 9.56 -10.74 -19.99
CA ASN A 176 10.47 -10.77 -21.13
C ASN A 176 10.60 -9.35 -21.66
N LEU A 177 11.83 -8.85 -21.63
CA LEU A 177 12.25 -7.58 -22.22
C LEU A 177 12.93 -7.85 -23.56
N PRO A 178 13.12 -6.82 -24.40
CA PRO A 178 13.85 -6.96 -25.65
C PRO A 178 15.28 -7.52 -25.50
N ASN A 179 15.93 -7.27 -24.37
CA ASN A 179 17.34 -7.59 -24.13
C ASN A 179 17.55 -8.75 -23.15
N GLY A 180 16.49 -9.48 -22.79
CA GLY A 180 16.58 -10.57 -21.81
C GLY A 180 15.26 -10.78 -21.06
N ALA A 181 15.27 -11.72 -20.11
CA ALA A 181 14.12 -11.96 -19.25
C ALA A 181 14.54 -11.77 -17.80
N VAL A 182 13.63 -11.20 -17.02
CA VAL A 182 13.78 -11.04 -15.57
C VAL A 182 12.61 -11.74 -14.90
N GLN A 183 12.83 -12.21 -13.68
CA GLN A 183 11.82 -12.93 -12.91
C GLN A 183 11.76 -12.41 -11.49
N ALA A 184 10.58 -12.50 -10.88
CA ALA A 184 10.36 -12.20 -9.49
C ALA A 184 9.46 -13.27 -8.89
N ARG A 185 9.79 -13.75 -7.70
CA ARG A 185 9.03 -14.79 -7.00
C ARG A 185 8.31 -14.18 -5.80
N TYR A 186 7.03 -14.49 -5.67
CA TYR A 186 6.19 -14.01 -4.58
C TYR A 186 5.50 -15.17 -3.89
N ARG A 187 5.40 -15.05 -2.57
CA ARG A 187 4.58 -15.94 -1.75
C ARG A 187 3.10 -15.67 -1.99
N ILE A 188 2.34 -16.73 -2.28
CA ILE A 188 0.92 -16.60 -2.62
C ILE A 188 0.10 -16.22 -1.39
N ASP A 189 0.44 -16.74 -0.20
CA ASP A 189 -0.23 -16.37 1.05
C ASP A 189 -0.09 -14.87 1.37
N GLN A 190 1.05 -14.26 1.02
CA GLN A 190 1.27 -12.82 1.16
C GLN A 190 0.44 -12.02 0.17
N LEU A 191 0.38 -12.45 -1.09
CA LEU A 191 -0.49 -11.83 -2.10
C LEU A 191 -1.97 -11.90 -1.69
N LYS A 192 -2.42 -13.03 -1.13
CA LYS A 192 -3.78 -13.17 -0.58
C LYS A 192 -4.03 -12.24 0.60
N ALA A 193 -3.07 -12.11 1.51
CA ALA A 193 -3.16 -11.17 2.64
C ALA A 193 -3.24 -9.70 2.18
N VAL A 194 -2.45 -9.32 1.18
CA VAL A 194 -2.51 -7.99 0.56
C VAL A 194 -3.87 -7.78 -0.13
N SER A 195 -4.34 -8.77 -0.88
CA SER A 195 -5.65 -8.72 -1.54
C SER A 195 -6.77 -8.48 -0.54
N ALA A 196 -6.80 -9.26 0.55
CA ALA A 196 -7.78 -9.12 1.63
C ALA A 196 -7.72 -7.75 2.31
N ARG A 197 -6.51 -7.20 2.52
CA ARG A 197 -6.35 -5.86 3.10
C ARG A 197 -6.86 -4.76 2.17
N MET A 198 -6.57 -4.85 0.87
CA MET A 198 -6.97 -3.83 -0.10
C MET A 198 -8.46 -3.84 -0.42
N ALA A 199 -9.08 -5.01 -0.28
CA ALA A 199 -10.42 -5.29 -0.73
C ALA A 199 -11.52 -4.30 -0.27
N PRO A 200 -11.55 -3.84 1.00
CA PRO A 200 -12.55 -2.86 1.45
C PRO A 200 -12.44 -1.54 0.69
N ALA A 201 -11.22 -1.00 0.55
CA ALA A 201 -10.98 0.26 -0.16
C ALA A 201 -11.20 0.13 -1.68
N CYS A 202 -10.95 -1.06 -2.23
CA CYS A 202 -11.11 -1.34 -3.65
C CYS A 202 -12.50 -1.86 -4.04
N HIS A 203 -13.41 -2.05 -3.07
CA HIS A 203 -14.72 -2.68 -3.27
C HIS A 203 -14.66 -4.04 -3.97
N TRP A 204 -13.65 -4.85 -3.66
CA TRP A 204 -13.51 -6.18 -4.23
C TRP A 204 -14.45 -7.17 -3.56
N PRO A 205 -15.01 -8.15 -4.30
CA PRO A 205 -15.84 -9.19 -3.71
C PRO A 205 -15.03 -9.92 -2.64
N GLN A 206 -15.51 -9.88 -1.41
CA GLN A 206 -14.97 -10.72 -0.35
C GLN A 206 -15.57 -12.11 -0.54
N GLN A 207 -14.72 -13.13 -0.60
CA GLN A 207 -15.21 -14.48 -0.41
C GLN A 207 -15.92 -14.50 0.95
N PRO A 208 -17.19 -14.92 1.02
CA PRO A 208 -17.83 -15.15 2.30
C PRO A 208 -16.90 -16.05 3.11
N VAL A 209 -16.55 -15.64 4.33
CA VAL A 209 -15.91 -16.56 5.28
C VAL A 209 -16.91 -17.69 5.44
N GLN A 210 -16.65 -18.83 4.80
CA GLN A 210 -17.47 -20.00 4.98
C GLN A 210 -17.32 -20.37 6.46
N PRO A 211 -18.38 -20.31 7.27
CA PRO A 211 -18.27 -20.67 8.66
C PRO A 211 -17.75 -22.11 8.70
N ASP A 212 -16.61 -22.30 9.36
CA ASP A 212 -16.08 -23.63 9.66
C ASP A 212 -17.26 -24.46 10.16
N GLY A 213 -17.50 -25.60 9.50
CA GLY A 213 -18.63 -26.48 9.76
C GLY A 213 -18.58 -27.03 11.18
N GLY A 214 -18.96 -26.19 12.14
CA GLY A 214 -19.21 -26.53 13.52
C GLY A 214 -20.42 -27.44 13.54
N SER A 215 -20.15 -28.71 13.78
CA SER A 215 -21.15 -29.75 13.99
C SER A 215 -22.18 -29.23 14.99
N VAL A 216 -23.42 -29.04 14.53
CA VAL A 216 -24.55 -28.74 15.42
C VAL A 216 -24.70 -29.91 16.37
N PRO A 217 -24.58 -29.74 17.70
CA PRO A 217 -24.88 -30.84 18.62
C PRO A 217 -26.38 -31.12 18.54
N SER A 218 -26.72 -32.32 18.05
CA SER A 218 -28.08 -32.83 18.02
C SER A 218 -28.66 -32.85 19.44
N ILE A 219 -29.63 -31.97 19.69
CA ILE A 219 -30.42 -31.96 20.93
C ILE A 219 -31.30 -33.23 20.91
N PRO A 220 -31.22 -34.11 21.92
CA PRO A 220 -32.10 -35.27 21.99
C PRO A 220 -33.54 -34.80 22.29
N GLN A 221 -34.43 -35.06 21.34
CA GLN A 221 -35.88 -34.91 21.49
C GLN A 221 -36.37 -35.81 22.63
N ARG A 222 -36.82 -35.22 23.75
CA ARG A 222 -37.63 -35.95 24.74
C ARG A 222 -38.98 -36.25 24.10
N ARG A 223 -39.27 -37.54 23.92
CA ARG A 223 -40.63 -38.03 23.69
C ARG A 223 -41.46 -37.99 24.99
N PRO A 224 -42.80 -37.91 24.87
CA PRO A 224 -43.71 -37.53 25.95
C PRO A 224 -43.74 -38.52 27.11
#